data_AF-A0A7Y2YNC5-F1
#
_entry.id   AF-A0A7Y2YNC5-F1
#
_cell.length_a   1.000
_cell.length_b   1.000
_cell.length_c   1.000
_cell.angle_alpha   90.00
_cell.angle_beta   90.00
_cell.angle_gamma   90.00
#
_symmetry.space_group_name_H-M   'P 1'
#
loop_
_entity.id
_entity.type
_entity.pdbx_description
1 polymer ?
#
loop_
_entity_poly.entity_id
_entity_poly.type
_entity_poly.pdbx_seq_one_letter_code
_entity_poly.pdbx_strand_id
1 'polypeptide(L)'
;VFNEAYFDPGSRLEKTASVNSKYLKHVYTTEERAEILNEVLFHLKEVAQPNDYILAYDNIPLIHYLTETKPYLGNPWVWLYDDSSFEKKLDMASQHKDELPVIVAQKFETILAFSEPKPNYLSTTPHADNESRIYKNKILQQFLISHNYEIVWSNSYFNIYKVNHPAK
;
A
#
# COMPACT_ATOMS: atom_id res chain seq x y z
N VAL A 1 -1.64 -20.79 25.21
CA VAL A 1 -0.55 -19.94 24.65
C VAL A 1 -1.01 -19.50 23.28
N PHE A 2 -1.19 -18.20 23.06
CA PHE A 2 -1.51 -17.68 21.72
C PHE A 2 -0.26 -17.85 20.85
N ASN A 3 -0.23 -18.90 20.03
CA ASN A 3 0.85 -19.19 19.07
C ASN A 3 0.64 -18.42 17.76
N GLU A 4 0.17 -17.17 17.84
CA GLU A 4 -0.10 -16.35 16.65
C GLU A 4 1.17 -15.65 16.15
N ALA A 5 1.14 -15.21 14.88
CA ALA A 5 2.17 -14.32 14.36
C ALA A 5 1.67 -12.87 14.42
N TYR A 6 2.61 -11.93 14.39
CA TYR A 6 2.31 -10.51 14.56
C TYR A 6 1.29 -10.05 13.51
N PHE A 7 0.12 -9.58 13.97
CA PHE A 7 -1.04 -9.18 13.16
C PHE A 7 -1.48 -10.22 12.13
N ASP A 8 -1.22 -11.49 12.44
CA ASP A 8 -1.62 -12.63 11.63
C ASP A 8 -2.24 -13.65 12.57
N PRO A 9 -3.55 -13.52 12.83
CA PRO A 9 -4.25 -14.31 13.84
C PRO A 9 -4.28 -15.80 13.47
N GLY A 10 -4.58 -16.64 14.46
CA GLY A 10 -4.65 -18.09 14.28
C GLY A 10 -3.32 -18.80 14.54
N SER A 11 -3.35 -20.13 14.48
CA SER A 11 -2.22 -20.97 14.85
C SER A 11 -1.09 -20.87 13.82
N ARG A 12 0.15 -20.69 14.27
CA ARG A 12 1.35 -20.82 13.40
C ARG A 12 1.46 -22.18 12.71
N LEU A 13 0.89 -23.24 13.27
CA LEU A 13 0.93 -24.57 12.69
C LEU A 13 -0.02 -24.73 11.48
N GLU A 14 -1.02 -23.85 11.36
CA GLU A 14 -1.99 -23.86 10.26
C GLU A 14 -1.52 -22.97 9.09
N LYS A 15 -0.45 -22.19 9.28
CA LYS A 15 0.13 -21.31 8.27
C LYS A 15 1.05 -22.10 7.37
N THR A 16 0.54 -22.42 6.18
CA THR A 16 1.21 -23.30 5.23
C THR A 16 1.43 -22.66 3.86
N ALA A 17 0.79 -21.52 3.59
CA ALA A 17 0.94 -20.79 2.34
C ALA A 17 2.09 -19.79 2.40
N SER A 18 2.69 -19.49 1.26
CA SER A 18 3.80 -18.53 1.14
C SER A 18 3.53 -17.48 0.08
N VAL A 19 4.03 -16.27 0.31
CA VAL A 19 4.07 -15.22 -0.70
C VAL A 19 5.20 -15.51 -1.69
N ASN A 20 4.92 -15.37 -2.99
CA ASN A 20 5.79 -15.61 -4.14
C ASN A 20 6.89 -14.53 -4.24
N SER A 21 7.80 -14.53 -3.27
CA SER A 21 8.95 -13.64 -3.23
C SER A 21 10.18 -14.38 -2.72
N LYS A 22 11.34 -14.15 -3.35
CA LYS A 22 12.63 -14.69 -2.88
C LYS A 22 12.94 -14.28 -1.44
N TYR A 23 12.39 -13.16 -0.98
CA TYR A 23 12.62 -12.59 0.35
C TYR A 23 11.77 -13.20 1.47
N LEU A 24 10.69 -13.91 1.11
CA LEU A 24 9.80 -14.59 2.05
C LEU A 24 9.91 -16.11 1.95
N LYS A 25 11.04 -16.60 1.42
CA LYS A 25 11.32 -18.04 1.41
C LYS A 25 11.30 -18.57 2.84
N HIS A 26 10.52 -19.63 3.06
CA HIS A 26 10.29 -20.25 4.38
C HIS A 26 9.54 -19.38 5.39
N VAL A 27 8.90 -18.29 4.95
CA VAL A 27 7.94 -17.52 5.73
C VAL A 27 6.53 -17.93 5.29
N TYR A 28 5.72 -18.36 6.25
CA TYR A 28 4.38 -18.88 5.99
C TYR A 28 3.30 -18.03 6.64
N THR A 29 2.15 -17.93 5.98
CA THR A 29 0.95 -17.21 6.41
C THR A 29 -0.30 -18.01 5.98
N THR A 30 -1.48 -17.42 6.11
CA THR A 30 -2.73 -18.03 5.63
C THR A 30 -2.80 -18.02 4.10
N GLU A 31 -3.57 -18.93 3.52
CA GLU A 31 -3.79 -19.01 2.06
C GLU A 31 -4.33 -17.70 1.50
N GLU A 32 -5.41 -17.18 2.11
CA GLU A 32 -6.03 -15.90 1.74
C GLU A 32 -5.02 -14.75 1.67
N ARG A 33 -4.18 -14.59 2.70
CA ARG A 33 -3.17 -13.51 2.74
C ARG A 33 -2.10 -13.69 1.68
N ALA A 34 -1.67 -14.92 1.45
CA ALA A 34 -0.70 -15.22 0.42
C ALA A 34 -1.26 -14.90 -0.97
N GLU A 35 -2.52 -15.28 -1.25
CA GLU A 35 -3.21 -14.97 -2.50
C GLU A 35 -3.32 -13.46 -2.74
N ILE A 36 -3.81 -12.71 -1.75
CA ILE A 36 -3.98 -11.26 -1.84
C ILE A 36 -2.64 -10.55 -2.11
N LEU A 37 -1.57 -10.95 -1.42
CA LEU A 37 -0.24 -10.39 -1.65
C LEU A 37 0.35 -10.82 -3.00
N ASN A 38 0.16 -12.07 -3.40
CA ASN A 38 0.65 -12.58 -4.67
C ASN A 38 0.00 -11.86 -5.86
N GLU A 39 -1.30 -11.58 -5.77
CA GLU A 39 -2.05 -10.87 -6.80
C GLU A 39 -1.54 -9.43 -6.97
N VAL A 40 -1.43 -8.65 -5.89
CA VAL A 40 -0.93 -7.27 -5.98
C VAL A 40 0.53 -7.21 -6.44
N LEU A 41 1.38 -8.15 -6.00
CA LEU A 41 2.77 -8.23 -6.47
C LEU A 41 2.86 -8.61 -7.95
N PHE A 42 1.95 -9.45 -8.45
CA PHE A 42 1.88 -9.81 -9.86
C PHE A 42 1.58 -8.60 -10.75
N HIS A 43 0.70 -7.70 -10.32
CA HIS A 43 0.41 -6.48 -11.10
C HIS A 43 1.44 -5.37 -10.87
N LEU A 44 2.04 -5.29 -9.67
CA LEU A 44 3.05 -4.28 -9.39
C LEU A 44 4.30 -4.42 -10.27
N LYS A 45 4.76 -5.65 -10.54
CA LYS A 45 5.93 -5.89 -11.41
C LYS A 45 5.73 -5.43 -12.86
N GLU A 46 4.47 -5.22 -13.30
CA GLU A 46 4.16 -4.72 -14.64
C GLU A 46 4.36 -3.21 -14.74
N VAL A 47 4.33 -2.49 -13.61
CA VAL A 47 4.31 -1.03 -13.58
C VAL A 47 5.43 -0.39 -12.77
N ALA A 48 6.12 -1.16 -11.92
CA ALA A 48 7.26 -0.75 -11.11
C ALA A 48 8.37 -1.80 -11.16
N GLN A 49 9.63 -1.33 -11.17
CA GLN A 49 10.84 -2.13 -11.16
C GLN A 49 11.65 -1.91 -9.87
N PRO A 50 12.58 -2.81 -9.53
CA PRO A 50 13.54 -2.57 -8.45
C PRO A 50 14.20 -1.20 -8.57
N ASN A 51 14.33 -0.49 -7.45
CA ASN A 51 14.82 0.88 -7.29
C ASN A 51 13.90 2.02 -7.74
N ASP A 52 12.75 1.74 -8.36
CA ASP A 52 11.72 2.75 -8.61
C ASP A 52 11.14 3.26 -7.29
N TYR A 53 10.49 4.42 -7.34
CA TYR A 53 9.74 4.93 -6.20
C TYR A 53 8.32 4.36 -6.16
N ILE A 54 7.96 3.80 -5.00
CA ILE A 54 6.58 3.48 -4.66
C ILE A 54 6.12 4.35 -3.49
N LEU A 55 4.84 4.73 -3.49
CA LEU A 55 4.13 5.19 -2.32
C LEU A 55 3.16 4.08 -1.88
N ALA A 56 3.53 3.31 -0.87
CA ALA A 56 2.69 2.26 -0.30
C ALA A 56 1.76 2.89 0.74
N TYR A 57 0.54 3.22 0.33
CA TYR A 57 -0.50 3.79 1.16
C TYR A 57 -1.44 2.68 1.63
N ASP A 58 -1.67 2.40 2.90
CA ASP A 58 -1.29 3.16 4.08
C ASP A 58 -0.36 2.32 4.97
N ASN A 59 -0.90 1.27 5.59
CA ASN A 59 -0.20 0.39 6.53
C ASN A 59 0.38 -0.87 5.84
N ILE A 60 1.05 -0.70 4.70
CA ILE A 60 1.61 -1.80 3.86
C ILE A 60 3.11 -1.61 3.51
N PRO A 61 3.96 -1.33 4.51
CA PRO A 61 5.39 -1.06 4.30
C PRO A 61 6.16 -2.24 3.67
N LEU A 62 5.66 -3.46 3.85
CA LEU A 62 6.26 -4.69 3.33
C LEU A 62 6.37 -4.69 1.80
N ILE A 63 5.49 -3.94 1.10
CA ILE A 63 5.53 -3.81 -0.36
C ILE A 63 6.91 -3.36 -0.84
N HIS A 64 7.56 -2.42 -0.15
CA HIS A 64 8.90 -1.95 -0.53
C HIS A 64 9.94 -3.06 -0.51
N TYR A 65 9.93 -3.87 0.56
CA TYR A 65 10.86 -4.97 0.71
C TYR A 65 10.63 -6.07 -0.34
N LEU A 66 9.37 -6.38 -0.66
CA LEU A 66 9.02 -7.42 -1.62
C LEU A 66 9.27 -7.04 -3.08
N THR A 67 9.26 -5.75 -3.39
CA THR A 67 9.43 -5.21 -4.75
C THR A 67 10.81 -4.60 -4.99
N GLU A 68 11.67 -4.53 -3.98
CA GLU A 68 12.98 -3.87 -4.05
C GLU A 68 12.87 -2.38 -4.43
N THR A 69 11.74 -1.75 -4.12
CA THR A 69 11.45 -0.34 -4.43
C THR A 69 11.82 0.59 -3.29
N LYS A 70 11.98 1.87 -3.61
CA LYS A 70 12.30 2.91 -2.64
C LYS A 70 11.00 3.58 -2.15
N PRO A 71 10.88 3.87 -0.84
CA PRO A 71 9.76 4.65 -0.34
C PRO A 71 9.84 6.09 -0.86
N TYR A 72 8.79 6.53 -1.55
CA TYR A 72 8.76 7.86 -2.17
C TYR A 72 8.94 9.01 -1.17
N LEU A 73 8.43 8.86 0.05
CA LEU A 73 8.56 9.86 1.12
C LEU A 73 9.82 9.70 1.98
N GLY A 74 10.67 8.72 1.66
CA GLY A 74 11.85 8.35 2.45
C GLY A 74 11.55 7.49 3.67
N ASN A 75 10.28 7.34 4.05
CA ASN A 75 9.80 6.43 5.10
C ASN A 75 8.78 5.44 4.48
N PRO A 76 8.97 4.11 4.63
CA PRO A 76 8.02 3.11 4.15
C PRO A 76 6.71 3.03 4.94
N TRP A 77 6.64 3.60 6.16
CA TRP A 77 5.44 3.64 6.99
C TRP A 77 4.80 5.03 6.94
N VAL A 78 4.02 5.30 5.90
CA VAL A 78 3.39 6.62 5.69
C VAL A 78 2.33 6.95 6.75
N TRP A 79 1.70 5.93 7.33
CA TRP A 79 0.75 6.06 8.44
C TRP A 79 1.32 6.83 9.64
N LEU A 80 2.63 6.72 9.91
CA LEU A 80 3.27 7.35 11.07
C LEU A 80 3.34 8.87 10.98
N TYR A 81 3.15 9.45 9.80
CA TYR A 81 3.04 10.90 9.66
C TYR A 81 1.68 11.36 10.17
N ASP A 82 1.64 12.49 10.89
CA ASP A 82 0.40 13.25 10.99
C ASP A 82 0.02 13.84 9.61
N ASP A 83 -1.19 14.38 9.49
CA ASP A 83 -1.74 14.86 8.22
C ASP A 83 -0.86 15.95 7.59
N SER A 84 -0.37 16.91 8.40
CA SER A 84 0.47 18.01 7.92
C SER A 84 1.86 17.53 7.49
N SER A 85 2.45 16.61 8.26
CA SER A 85 3.72 15.98 7.91
C SER A 85 3.61 15.17 6.61
N PHE A 86 2.48 14.47 6.41
CA PHE A 86 2.24 13.68 5.21
C PHE A 86 2.16 14.58 3.97
N GLU A 87 1.32 15.63 4.01
CA GLU A 87 1.18 16.62 2.93
C GLU A 87 2.52 17.26 2.59
N LYS A 88 3.22 17.81 3.59
CA LYS A 88 4.52 18.45 3.39
C LYS A 88 5.56 17.51 2.80
N LYS A 89 5.60 16.24 3.23
CA LYS A 89 6.53 15.24 2.68
C LYS A 89 6.21 14.90 1.23
N LEU A 90 4.92 14.82 0.89
CA LEU A 90 4.45 14.53 -0.46
C LEU A 90 4.81 15.67 -1.42
N ASP A 91 4.55 16.92 -1.01
CA ASP A 91 4.92 18.13 -1.76
C ASP A 91 6.43 18.27 -1.92
N MET A 92 7.20 18.09 -0.84
CA MET A 92 8.65 18.12 -0.92
C MET A 92 9.17 17.03 -1.86
N ALA A 93 8.61 15.81 -1.81
CA ALA A 93 9.04 14.71 -2.66
C ALA A 93 8.79 15.01 -4.15
N SER A 94 7.63 15.55 -4.52
CA SER A 94 7.31 15.87 -5.93
C SER A 94 8.10 17.04 -6.49
N GLN A 95 8.58 17.95 -5.63
CA GLN A 95 9.43 19.06 -6.06
C GLN A 95 10.91 18.66 -6.23
N HIS A 96 11.39 17.65 -5.49
CA HIS A 96 12.82 17.30 -5.45
C HIS A 96 13.16 15.99 -6.16
N LYS A 97 12.17 15.22 -6.59
CA LYS A 97 12.37 13.99 -7.37
C LYS A 97 11.85 14.21 -8.78
N ASP A 98 12.65 13.80 -9.76
CA ASP A 98 12.30 13.93 -11.18
C ASP A 98 11.16 12.97 -11.58
N GLU A 99 10.94 11.92 -10.80
CA GLU A 99 9.97 10.86 -11.08
C GLU A 99 8.90 10.79 -9.97
N LEU A 100 7.65 10.75 -10.42
CA LEU A 100 6.49 10.51 -9.57
C LEU A 100 6.34 9.00 -9.29
N PRO A 101 5.86 8.62 -8.10
CA PRO A 101 5.85 7.22 -7.70
C PRO A 101 4.70 6.45 -8.35
N VAL A 102 4.85 5.14 -8.47
CA VAL A 102 3.67 4.25 -8.51
C VAL A 102 3.03 4.25 -7.12
N ILE A 103 1.72 4.40 -7.04
CA ILE A 103 1.01 4.43 -5.76
C ILE A 103 0.24 3.12 -5.59
N VAL A 104 0.44 2.44 -4.47
CA VAL A 104 -0.33 1.25 -4.08
C VAL A 104 -1.17 1.63 -2.88
N ALA A 105 -2.49 1.65 -3.03
CA ALA A 105 -3.42 2.01 -1.97
C ALA A 105 -4.18 0.80 -1.45
N GLN A 106 -4.04 0.45 -0.17
CA GLN A 106 -4.82 -0.59 0.49
C GLN A 106 -6.26 -0.11 0.75
N LYS A 107 -7.18 -1.07 0.88
CA LYS A 107 -8.61 -0.86 1.14
C LYS A 107 -9.12 -1.69 2.32
N PHE A 108 -8.26 -2.04 3.26
CA PHE A 108 -8.56 -2.93 4.39
C PHE A 108 -7.60 -2.64 5.55
N GLU A 109 -7.86 -3.17 6.75
CA GLU A 109 -6.95 -3.02 7.90
C GLU A 109 -5.88 -4.11 7.92
N THR A 110 -4.66 -3.71 8.25
CA THR A 110 -3.50 -4.60 8.41
C THR A 110 -2.87 -4.50 9.82
N ILE A 111 -3.33 -3.56 10.63
CA ILE A 111 -2.88 -3.33 12.01
C ILE A 111 -3.85 -4.02 12.96
N LEU A 112 -3.32 -4.75 13.95
CA LEU A 112 -4.05 -5.63 14.88
C LEU A 112 -4.71 -6.86 14.22
N ALA A 113 -5.32 -6.71 13.05
CA ALA A 113 -5.89 -7.81 12.28
C ALA A 113 -5.75 -7.55 10.77
N PHE A 114 -5.79 -8.63 10.00
CA PHE A 114 -5.94 -8.59 8.55
C PHE A 114 -7.44 -8.69 8.26
N SER A 115 -8.08 -7.56 7.97
CA SER A 115 -9.54 -7.52 7.82
C SER A 115 -9.99 -7.85 6.40
N GLU A 116 -11.28 -8.15 6.28
CA GLU A 116 -12.01 -8.02 5.03
C GLU A 116 -11.86 -6.61 4.41
N PRO A 117 -12.06 -6.47 3.10
CA PRO A 117 -12.13 -5.18 2.42
C PRO A 117 -13.14 -4.22 3.06
N LYS A 118 -12.75 -2.97 3.19
CA LYS A 118 -13.58 -1.87 3.69
C LYS A 118 -13.92 -0.91 2.54
N PRO A 119 -15.19 -0.86 2.09
CA PRO A 119 -15.60 -0.01 0.96
C PRO A 119 -15.25 1.48 1.13
N ASN A 120 -15.23 1.98 2.37
CA ASN A 120 -14.99 3.40 2.67
C ASN A 120 -13.55 3.69 3.11
N TYR A 121 -12.62 2.72 3.02
CA TYR A 121 -11.24 2.88 3.51
C TYR A 121 -10.53 4.11 2.92
N LEU A 122 -10.71 4.34 1.61
CA LEU A 122 -10.14 5.45 0.86
C LEU A 122 -11.11 6.64 0.69
N SER A 123 -12.26 6.63 1.37
CA SER A 123 -13.25 7.71 1.26
C SER A 123 -12.71 9.01 1.86
N THR A 124 -13.04 10.13 1.22
CA THR A 124 -12.76 11.50 1.69
C THR A 124 -13.94 12.14 2.41
N THR A 125 -15.03 11.39 2.53
CA THR A 125 -16.22 11.75 3.32
C THR A 125 -16.19 10.99 4.65
N PRO A 126 -16.63 11.61 5.76
CA PRO A 126 -16.65 10.93 7.05
C PRO A 126 -17.56 9.71 7.09
N HIS A 127 -17.00 8.61 7.60
CA HIS A 127 -17.66 7.36 7.96
C HIS A 127 -17.04 6.83 9.25
N ALA A 128 -17.79 6.05 10.03
CA ALA A 128 -17.35 5.56 11.34
C ALA A 128 -16.03 4.76 11.28
N ASP A 129 -15.69 4.17 10.14
CA ASP A 129 -14.51 3.33 9.93
C ASP A 129 -13.28 4.08 9.37
N ASN A 130 -13.41 5.36 9.03
CA ASN A 130 -12.35 6.11 8.36
C ASN A 130 -12.02 7.48 8.99
N GLU A 131 -12.65 7.89 10.09
CA GLU A 131 -12.54 9.26 10.63
C GLU A 131 -11.11 9.77 10.78
N SER A 132 -10.21 8.94 11.31
CA SER A 132 -8.79 9.27 11.52
C SER A 132 -7.95 9.33 10.24
N ARG A 133 -8.49 8.93 9.08
CA ARG A 133 -7.80 8.84 7.79
C ARG A 133 -8.33 9.83 6.75
N ILE A 134 -9.48 10.46 6.99
CA ILE A 134 -10.17 11.33 6.01
C ILE A 134 -9.24 12.39 5.44
N TYR A 135 -8.44 13.05 6.29
CA TYR A 135 -7.56 14.13 5.85
C TYR A 135 -6.41 13.60 4.98
N LYS A 136 -5.75 12.50 5.35
CA LYS A 136 -4.76 11.84 4.48
C LYS A 136 -5.35 11.35 3.17
N ASN A 137 -6.58 10.80 3.20
CA ASN A 137 -7.29 10.41 1.99
C ASN A 137 -7.54 11.63 1.08
N LYS A 138 -7.90 12.79 1.65
CA LYS A 138 -8.06 14.05 0.89
C LYS A 138 -6.74 14.51 0.27
N ILE A 139 -5.66 14.49 1.04
CA ILE A 139 -4.30 14.83 0.57
C ILE A 139 -3.90 13.91 -0.59
N LEU A 140 -4.07 12.59 -0.43
CA LEU A 140 -3.78 11.61 -1.47
C LEU A 140 -4.65 11.85 -2.72
N GLN A 141 -5.96 12.05 -2.55
CA GLN A 141 -6.88 12.32 -3.66
C GLN A 141 -6.47 13.58 -4.43
N GLN A 142 -6.12 14.66 -3.72
CA GLN A 142 -5.64 15.88 -4.34
C GLN A 142 -4.32 15.67 -5.09
N PHE A 143 -3.40 14.88 -4.55
CA PHE A 143 -2.14 14.53 -5.20
C PHE A 143 -2.37 13.73 -6.50
N LEU A 144 -3.26 12.74 -6.45
CA LEU A 144 -3.65 11.93 -7.62
C LEU A 144 -4.23 12.81 -8.74
N ILE A 145 -5.15 13.71 -8.39
CA ILE A 145 -5.80 14.62 -9.37
C ILE A 145 -4.78 15.60 -9.96
N SER A 146 -3.99 16.26 -9.11
CA SER A 146 -3.04 17.31 -9.54
C SER A 146 -1.93 16.79 -10.47
N HIS A 147 -1.58 15.51 -10.36
CA HIS A 147 -0.54 14.87 -11.17
C HIS A 147 -1.11 13.89 -12.22
N ASN A 148 -2.42 13.96 -12.49
CA ASN A 148 -3.09 13.18 -13.53
C ASN A 148 -2.85 11.66 -13.41
N TYR A 149 -3.01 11.13 -12.19
CA TYR A 149 -2.96 9.69 -11.96
C TYR A 149 -4.23 8.99 -12.43
N GLU A 150 -4.07 7.78 -12.96
CA GLU A 150 -5.15 6.86 -13.26
C GLU A 150 -4.98 5.54 -12.52
N ILE A 151 -6.09 4.83 -12.31
CA ILE A 151 -6.06 3.46 -11.78
C ILE A 151 -5.71 2.54 -12.94
N VAL A 152 -4.56 1.88 -12.85
CA VAL A 152 -4.11 0.89 -13.85
C VAL A 152 -4.53 -0.53 -13.45
N TRP A 153 -4.80 -0.77 -12.17
CA TRP A 153 -5.33 -2.03 -11.67
C TRP A 153 -6.04 -1.84 -10.33
N SER A 154 -7.09 -2.63 -10.08
CA SER A 154 -7.87 -2.60 -8.85
C SER A 154 -8.56 -3.94 -8.60
N ASN A 155 -8.60 -4.38 -7.34
CA ASN A 155 -9.41 -5.52 -6.86
C ASN A 155 -10.17 -5.10 -5.58
N SER A 156 -10.61 -6.01 -4.72
CA SER A 156 -11.28 -5.61 -3.47
C SER A 156 -10.32 -5.02 -2.42
N TYR A 157 -9.05 -5.41 -2.41
CA TYR A 157 -8.07 -5.06 -1.35
C TYR A 157 -7.15 -3.89 -1.72
N PHE A 158 -6.89 -3.64 -3.00
CA PHE A 158 -5.91 -2.65 -3.45
C PHE A 158 -6.37 -1.86 -4.67
N ASN A 159 -5.83 -0.65 -4.81
CA ASN A 159 -5.72 0.10 -6.06
C ASN A 159 -4.24 0.30 -6.39
N ILE A 160 -3.87 0.20 -7.66
CA ILE A 160 -2.57 0.65 -8.17
C ILE A 160 -2.80 1.84 -9.09
N TYR A 161 -2.12 2.94 -8.80
CA TYR A 161 -2.18 4.16 -9.61
C TYR A 161 -0.84 4.43 -10.29
N LYS A 162 -0.92 4.95 -11.52
CA LYS A 162 0.24 5.45 -12.27
C LYS A 162 -0.11 6.78 -12.94
N VAL A 163 0.89 7.64 -13.11
CA VAL A 163 0.72 8.89 -13.85
C VAL A 163 0.36 8.57 -15.29
N ASN A 164 -0.74 9.14 -15.78
CA ASN A 164 -1.06 9.09 -17.19
C ASN A 164 -0.17 10.11 -17.92
N HIS A 165 0.83 9.61 -18.65
CA HIS A 165 1.58 10.44 -19.57
C HIS A 165 0.71 10.66 -20.81
N PRO A 166 0.27 11.90 -21.11
CA PRO A 166 -0.40 12.15 -22.37
C PRO A 166 0.51 11.68 -23.51
N ALA A 167 -0.06 10.94 -24.47
CA ALA A 167 0.66 10.51 -25.66
C ALA A 167 1.36 11.73 -26.28
N LYS A 168 2.68 11.65 -26.43
CA LYS A 168 3.48 12.67 -27.11
C LYS A 168 3.07 12.80 -28.58
#